data_AF-A0A6C0B2E0-F1
#
_entry.id   AF-A0A6C0B2E0-F1
#
_cell.length_a   1.000
_cell.length_b   1.000
_cell.length_c   1.000
_cell.angle_alpha   90.00
_cell.angle_beta   90.00
_cell.angle_gamma   90.00
#
_symmetry.space_group_name_H-M   'P 1'
#
loop_
_entity.id
_entity.type
_entity.pdbx_description
1 polymer ?
#
loop_
_entity_poly.entity_id
_entity_poly.type
_entity_poly.pdbx_seq_one_letter_code
_entity_poly.pdbx_strand_id
1 'polypeptide(L)'
;MDQEKDRELALNEFTRDIYQHLKFNPSYSFRTVTIDGVLCYPVIHKHRKIVNFECVNIFCYVKNKWGDKTKEKYSVYYKKYSSIKEAILTVELVNKSFRIYNGDLMSPHDYKMAKAEERFIPYNQSQVCCVCYENTLDTTVCDHYLCLKCREVCLKKCAKDCPMCRNPGIVSIYNIDNGLINNNVYTILREALEFEQKQDAPNNDFIYLSPPRNGVYAFIDRIGNRMVRTPSSDSTEPEQREPSYGELSEVSTIDENNLEEDLDDFISFDLSVLFEVASQTDTLTI
;
A
#
# COMPACT_ATOMS: atom_id res chain seq x y z
N MET A 1 5.78 28.03 25.29
CA MET A 1 6.04 28.80 24.04
C MET A 1 7.30 28.32 23.35
N ASP A 2 8.39 28.05 24.08
CA ASP A 2 9.65 27.59 23.46
C ASP A 2 9.58 26.15 22.92
N GLN A 3 8.92 25.22 23.63
CA GLN A 3 8.80 23.82 23.19
C GLN A 3 8.08 23.63 21.84
N GLU A 4 7.08 24.46 21.53
CA GLU A 4 6.35 24.37 20.27
C GLU A 4 7.19 24.88 19.10
N LYS A 5 7.95 25.95 19.32
CA LYS A 5 8.91 26.47 18.35
C LYS A 5 10.04 25.49 18.10
N ASP A 6 10.59 24.87 19.15
CA ASP A 6 11.64 23.86 19.05
C ASP A 6 11.15 22.63 18.25
N ARG A 7 9.92 22.19 18.52
CA ARG A 7 9.29 21.09 17.75
C ARG A 7 9.13 21.45 16.28
N GLU A 8 8.64 22.65 15.97
CA GLU A 8 8.44 23.11 14.60
C GLU A 8 9.78 23.25 13.85
N LEU A 9 10.83 23.75 14.51
CA LEU A 9 12.19 23.79 13.97
C LEU A 9 12.70 22.38 13.65
N ALA A 10 12.62 21.45 14.61
CA ALA A 10 13.05 20.07 14.42
C ALA A 10 12.27 19.36 13.29
N LEU A 11 10.96 19.61 13.18
CA LEU A 11 10.13 19.07 12.10
C LEU A 11 10.56 19.61 10.73
N ASN A 12 10.85 20.91 10.64
CA ASN A 12 11.29 21.53 9.40
C ASN A 12 12.69 21.04 8.97
N GLU A 13 13.62 20.88 9.93
CA GLU A 13 14.94 20.28 9.69
C GLU A 13 14.80 18.85 9.18
N PHE A 14 14.04 18.01 9.88
CA PHE A 14 13.84 16.62 9.50
C PHE A 14 13.11 16.48 8.15
N THR A 15 12.15 17.35 7.86
CA THR A 15 11.48 17.43 6.55
C THR A 15 12.49 17.69 5.43
N ARG A 16 13.42 18.62 5.64
CA ARG A 16 14.47 18.93 4.67
C ARG A 16 15.40 17.74 4.46
N ASP A 17 15.76 17.02 5.52
CA ASP A 17 16.66 15.87 5.43
C ASP A 17 16.02 14.70 4.67
N ILE A 18 14.75 14.38 4.94
CA ILE A 18 14.01 13.39 4.15
C ILE A 18 13.89 13.85 2.69
N TYR A 19 13.63 15.14 2.43
CA TYR A 19 13.57 15.65 1.07
C TYR A 19 14.89 15.43 0.31
N GLN A 20 16.04 15.70 0.94
CA GLN A 20 17.34 15.46 0.33
C GLN A 20 17.60 13.96 0.12
N HIS A 21 17.22 13.12 1.09
CA HIS A 21 17.34 11.67 0.95
C HIS A 21 16.55 11.14 -0.26
N LEU A 22 15.30 11.56 -0.41
CA LEU A 22 14.41 11.15 -1.50
C LEU A 22 14.81 11.74 -2.87
N LYS A 23 15.79 12.65 -2.95
CA LYS A 23 16.35 13.02 -4.27
C LYS A 23 17.08 11.86 -4.91
N PHE A 24 17.79 11.08 -4.09
CA PHE A 24 18.68 10.02 -4.55
C PHE A 24 18.14 8.62 -4.28
N ASN A 25 17.19 8.48 -3.35
CA ASN A 25 16.59 7.20 -2.98
C ASN A 25 15.08 7.23 -3.32
N PRO A 26 14.49 6.09 -3.71
CA PRO A 26 13.08 6.03 -4.09
C PRO A 26 12.15 6.08 -2.86
N SER A 27 12.63 5.69 -1.69
CA SER A 27 11.89 5.70 -0.44
C SER A 27 12.74 6.09 0.76
N TYR A 28 12.07 6.41 1.87
CA TYR A 28 12.68 6.62 3.18
C TYR A 28 11.94 5.76 4.21
N SER A 29 12.67 4.85 4.86
CA SER A 29 12.12 3.99 5.91
C SER A 29 12.39 4.58 7.28
N PHE A 30 11.35 4.71 8.08
CA PHE A 30 11.47 5.10 9.49
C PHE A 30 11.94 3.91 10.34
N ARG A 31 12.39 4.20 11.56
CA ARG A 31 12.61 3.15 12.56
C ARG A 31 11.31 2.37 12.82
N THR A 32 11.45 1.13 13.25
CA THR A 32 10.31 0.30 13.65
C THR A 32 9.56 0.91 14.84
N VAL A 33 8.26 0.72 14.82
CA VAL A 33 7.32 1.16 15.87
C VAL A 33 6.31 0.06 16.14
N THR A 34 5.82 -0.01 17.38
CA THR A 34 4.72 -0.93 17.72
C THR A 34 3.43 -0.14 17.77
N ILE A 35 2.47 -0.48 16.90
CA ILE A 35 1.15 0.16 16.83
C ILE A 35 0.11 -0.90 17.16
N ASP A 36 -0.63 -0.68 18.25
CA ASP A 36 -1.64 -1.61 18.77
C ASP A 36 -1.13 -3.07 18.91
N GLY A 37 0.11 -3.22 19.38
CA GLY A 37 0.76 -4.51 19.61
C GLY A 37 1.44 -5.13 18.39
N VAL A 38 1.21 -4.61 17.18
CA VAL A 38 1.80 -5.06 15.92
C VAL A 38 3.07 -4.27 15.60
N LEU A 39 4.15 -4.96 15.20
CA LEU A 39 5.42 -4.32 14.86
C LEU A 39 5.42 -3.90 13.38
N CYS A 40 5.52 -2.60 13.14
CA CYS A 40 5.48 -2.00 11.81
C CYS A 40 6.71 -1.12 11.56
N TYR A 41 7.00 -0.81 10.30
CA TYR A 41 7.84 0.32 9.92
C TYR A 41 7.08 1.22 8.94
N PRO A 42 7.01 2.54 9.20
CA PRO A 42 6.52 3.51 8.24
C PRO A 42 7.53 3.69 7.10
N VAL A 43 7.02 3.82 5.87
CA VAL A 43 7.82 4.10 4.67
C VAL A 43 7.21 5.25 3.91
N ILE A 44 8.01 6.24 3.53
CA ILE A 44 7.61 7.27 2.57
C ILE A 44 8.14 6.85 1.21
N HIS A 45 7.23 6.57 0.27
CA HIS A 45 7.57 6.29 -1.12
C HIS A 45 7.44 7.58 -1.93
N LYS A 46 8.53 7.97 -2.61
CA LYS A 46 8.57 9.15 -3.48
C LYS A 46 7.65 8.98 -4.68
N HIS A 47 7.65 7.79 -5.28
CA HIS A 47 6.76 7.46 -6.38
C HIS A 47 5.32 7.39 -5.87
N ARG A 48 4.37 7.98 -6.62
CA ARG A 48 2.96 8.16 -6.21
C ARG A 48 2.72 8.94 -4.90
N LYS A 49 3.77 9.42 -4.22
CA LYS A 49 3.72 10.18 -2.96
C LYS A 49 2.83 9.53 -1.91
N ILE A 50 3.22 8.35 -1.47
CA ILE A 50 2.48 7.60 -0.44
C ILE A 50 3.31 7.42 0.82
N VAL A 51 2.65 7.49 1.97
CA VAL A 51 3.18 6.96 3.24
C VAL A 51 2.50 5.61 3.48
N ASN A 52 3.28 4.57 3.66
CA ASN A 52 2.84 3.20 3.89
C ASN A 52 3.27 2.72 5.28
N PHE A 53 2.52 1.78 5.86
CA PHE A 53 2.85 1.11 7.11
C PHE A 53 2.89 -0.39 6.85
N GLU A 54 4.08 -0.95 6.96
CA GLU A 54 4.34 -2.35 6.65
C GLU A 54 4.63 -3.14 7.91
N CYS A 55 4.03 -4.33 8.04
CA CYS A 55 4.36 -5.27 9.10
C CYS A 55 5.80 -5.76 8.96
N VAL A 56 6.54 -5.82 10.07
CA VAL A 56 7.90 -6.37 10.08
C VAL A 56 7.89 -7.88 9.91
N ASN A 57 7.05 -8.59 10.64
CA ASN A 57 7.12 -10.06 10.76
C ASN A 57 6.08 -10.80 9.92
N ILE A 58 5.15 -10.07 9.32
CA ILE A 58 3.97 -10.62 8.65
C ILE A 58 4.01 -10.24 7.17
N PHE A 59 3.79 -11.23 6.33
CA PHE A 59 3.87 -11.15 4.88
C PHE A 59 2.55 -11.57 4.27
N CYS A 60 2.32 -11.23 3.01
CA CYS A 60 1.21 -11.75 2.22
C CYS A 60 1.71 -12.25 0.86
N TYR A 61 0.89 -13.07 0.20
CA TYR A 61 1.11 -13.43 -1.19
C TYR A 61 0.30 -12.51 -2.09
N VAL A 62 0.98 -11.83 -2.99
CA VAL A 62 0.36 -10.98 -4.00
C VAL A 62 0.56 -11.56 -5.39
N LYS A 63 -0.36 -11.30 -6.30
CA LYS A 63 -0.19 -11.69 -7.70
C LYS A 63 0.48 -10.56 -8.47
N ASN A 64 1.58 -10.86 -9.14
CA ASN A 64 2.20 -9.93 -10.07
C ASN A 64 1.31 -9.76 -11.33
N LYS A 65 1.68 -8.84 -12.22
CA LYS A 65 0.97 -8.60 -13.50
C LYS A 65 0.88 -9.82 -14.44
N TRP A 66 1.69 -10.86 -14.22
CA TRP A 66 1.69 -12.11 -14.97
C TRP A 66 0.89 -13.22 -14.26
N GLY A 67 0.38 -12.96 -13.06
CA GLY A 67 -0.39 -13.90 -12.26
C GLY A 67 0.43 -14.73 -11.25
N ASP A 68 1.76 -14.61 -11.24
CA ASP A 68 2.59 -15.36 -10.29
C ASP A 68 2.48 -14.79 -8.88
N LYS A 69 2.54 -15.69 -7.88
CA LYS A 69 2.52 -15.31 -6.48
C LYS A 69 3.91 -14.85 -6.02
N THR A 70 4.02 -13.60 -5.61
CA THR A 70 5.20 -13.05 -4.92
C THR A 70 4.90 -12.86 -3.44
N LYS A 71 5.93 -13.01 -2.60
CA LYS A 71 5.84 -12.80 -1.15
C LYS A 71 6.26 -11.37 -0.84
N GLU A 72 5.39 -10.60 -0.21
CA GLU A 72 5.61 -9.20 0.13
C GLU A 72 5.27 -8.92 1.60
N LYS A 73 5.78 -7.81 2.12
CA LYS A 73 5.44 -7.32 3.46
C LYS A 73 3.97 -6.89 3.47
N TYR A 74 3.24 -7.29 4.49
CA TYR A 74 1.82 -6.95 4.56
C TYR A 74 1.66 -5.47 4.94
N SER A 75 0.97 -4.70 4.09
CA SER A 75 0.69 -3.29 4.33
C SER A 75 -0.65 -3.15 5.07
N VAL A 76 -0.59 -2.53 6.25
CA VAL A 76 -1.76 -2.36 7.13
C VAL A 76 -2.43 -1.00 6.94
N TYR A 77 -1.74 -0.03 6.33
CA TYR A 77 -2.31 1.28 6.01
C TYR A 77 -1.42 2.01 5.01
N TYR A 78 -2.03 2.76 4.11
CA TYR A 78 -1.33 3.75 3.30
C TYR A 78 -2.16 5.02 3.14
N LYS A 79 -1.49 6.14 2.88
CA LYS A 79 -2.12 7.42 2.56
C LYS A 79 -1.29 8.18 1.54
N LYS A 80 -1.94 8.86 0.59
CA LYS A 80 -1.26 9.84 -0.25
C LYS A 80 -0.89 11.08 0.57
N TYR A 81 0.24 11.70 0.25
CA TYR A 81 0.65 12.97 0.84
C TYR A 81 0.93 14.02 -0.23
N SER A 82 0.65 15.28 0.09
CA SER A 82 0.97 16.44 -0.74
C SER A 82 2.41 16.92 -0.53
N SER A 83 2.88 16.85 0.73
CA SER A 83 4.21 17.28 1.18
C SER A 83 4.87 16.26 2.12
N ILE A 84 6.19 16.27 2.22
CA ILE A 84 6.93 15.41 3.16
C ILE A 84 6.58 15.73 4.61
N LYS A 85 6.33 17.01 4.92
CA LYS A 85 5.85 17.43 6.24
C LYS A 85 4.53 16.75 6.60
N GLU A 86 3.58 16.72 5.67
CA GLU A 86 2.31 15.99 5.85
C GLU A 86 2.54 14.49 6.04
N ALA A 87 3.47 13.88 5.30
CA ALA A 87 3.81 12.47 5.46
C ALA A 87 4.35 12.19 6.88
N ILE A 88 5.28 13.02 7.38
CA ILE A 88 5.82 12.90 8.75
C ILE A 88 4.72 13.07 9.80
N LEU A 89 3.84 14.06 9.64
CA LEU A 89 2.72 14.28 10.55
C LEU A 89 1.71 13.12 10.51
N THR A 90 1.52 12.49 9.34
CA THR A 90 0.72 11.27 9.21
C THR A 90 1.38 10.12 9.98
N VAL A 91 2.70 9.96 9.88
CA VAL A 91 3.45 8.97 10.69
C VAL A 91 3.22 9.18 12.19
N GLU A 92 3.33 10.42 12.65
CA GLU A 92 3.10 10.79 14.05
C GLU A 92 1.65 10.48 14.49
N LEU A 93 0.67 10.86 13.68
CA LEU A 93 -0.76 10.67 13.98
C LEU A 93 -1.13 9.18 14.08
N VAL A 94 -0.74 8.38 13.09
CA VAL A 94 -1.03 6.95 13.04
C VAL A 94 -0.40 6.25 14.24
N ASN A 95 0.86 6.53 14.53
CA ASN A 95 1.57 5.92 15.66
C ASN A 95 0.93 6.23 17.03
N LYS A 96 0.30 7.40 17.19
CA LYS A 96 -0.33 7.80 18.46
C LYS A 96 -1.74 7.23 18.63
N SER A 97 -2.52 7.20 17.55
CA SER A 97 -3.99 7.12 17.67
C SER A 97 -4.64 5.93 16.96
N PHE A 98 -3.99 5.35 15.95
CA PHE A 98 -4.61 4.30 15.16
C PHE A 98 -4.64 2.96 15.92
N ARG A 99 -5.54 2.07 15.50
CA ARG A 99 -5.75 0.74 16.08
C ARG A 99 -5.88 -0.30 14.97
N ILE A 100 -5.49 -1.53 15.27
CA ILE A 100 -5.59 -2.65 14.34
C ILE A 100 -6.99 -3.25 14.42
N TYR A 101 -7.64 -3.41 13.27
CA TYR A 101 -8.92 -4.09 13.14
C TYR A 101 -9.00 -4.83 11.80
N ASN A 102 -9.24 -6.14 11.85
CA ASN A 102 -9.28 -7.05 10.68
C ASN A 102 -8.15 -6.82 9.66
N GLY A 103 -6.90 -6.86 10.15
CA GLY A 103 -5.72 -6.65 9.33
C GLY A 103 -5.32 -5.19 9.08
N ASP A 104 -6.22 -4.23 9.30
CA ASP A 104 -6.00 -2.84 8.91
C ASP A 104 -5.71 -1.92 10.08
N LEU A 105 -4.85 -0.92 9.87
CA LEU A 105 -4.68 0.21 10.77
C LEU A 105 -5.78 1.24 10.48
N MET A 106 -6.70 1.40 11.42
CA MET A 106 -7.84 2.29 11.31
C MET A 106 -7.68 3.53 12.19
N SER A 107 -8.22 4.66 11.71
CA SER A 107 -8.30 5.87 12.52
C SER A 107 -9.21 5.63 13.74
N PRO A 108 -9.12 6.45 14.81
CA PRO A 108 -10.00 6.31 15.96
C PRO A 108 -11.49 6.38 15.62
N HIS A 109 -11.86 7.15 14.59
CA HIS A 109 -13.24 7.27 14.14
C HIS A 109 -13.69 6.01 13.41
N ASP A 110 -12.91 5.57 12.41
CA ASP A 110 -13.23 4.38 11.61
C ASP A 110 -13.28 3.12 12.48
N TYR A 111 -12.34 2.99 13.43
CA TYR A 111 -12.33 1.89 14.39
C TYR A 111 -13.62 1.85 15.23
N LYS A 112 -14.08 3.01 15.73
CA LYS A 112 -15.33 3.10 16.49
C LYS A 112 -16.54 2.75 15.63
N MET A 113 -16.57 3.20 14.38
CA MET A 113 -17.64 2.89 13.43
C MET A 113 -17.68 1.39 13.14
N ALA A 114 -16.55 0.79 12.79
CA ALA A 114 -16.45 -0.64 12.52
C ALA A 114 -16.87 -1.48 13.74
N LYS A 115 -16.50 -1.06 14.96
CA LYS A 115 -16.96 -1.71 16.19
C LYS A 115 -18.46 -1.56 16.46
N ALA A 116 -19.06 -0.44 16.06
CA ALA A 116 -20.50 -0.24 16.17
C ALA A 116 -21.26 -1.09 15.13
N GLU A 117 -20.69 -1.25 13.93
CA GLU A 117 -21.24 -2.06 12.85
C GLU A 117 -21.43 -3.53 13.26
N GLU A 118 -20.55 -4.09 14.10
CA GLU A 118 -20.68 -5.48 14.61
C GLU A 118 -22.03 -5.79 15.27
N ARG A 119 -22.75 -4.76 15.75
CA ARG A 119 -24.08 -4.91 16.37
C ARG A 119 -25.19 -5.12 15.35
N PHE A 120 -24.98 -4.65 14.13
CA PHE A 120 -25.94 -4.69 13.03
C PHE A 120 -25.59 -5.76 12.01
N ILE A 121 -24.29 -6.00 11.81
CA ILE A 121 -23.73 -7.02 10.93
C ILE A 121 -22.83 -7.92 11.80
N PRO A 122 -23.42 -8.85 12.56
CA PRO A 122 -22.67 -9.68 13.48
C PRO A 122 -21.82 -10.71 12.73
N TYR A 123 -20.69 -11.03 13.35
CA TYR A 123 -19.84 -12.12 12.92
C TYR A 123 -20.53 -13.49 13.09
N ASN A 124 -20.18 -14.42 12.22
CA ASN A 124 -20.50 -15.83 12.40
C ASN A 124 -19.81 -16.37 13.66
N GLN A 125 -20.41 -17.37 14.30
CA GLN A 125 -19.87 -17.99 15.52
C GLN A 125 -18.43 -18.53 15.35
N SER A 126 -18.05 -18.89 14.12
CA SER A 126 -16.70 -19.37 13.80
C SER A 126 -15.68 -18.25 13.56
N GLN A 127 -16.11 -17.02 13.26
CA GLN A 127 -15.26 -15.88 12.93
C GLN A 127 -14.67 -15.21 14.19
N VAL A 128 -14.03 -16.02 15.02
CA VAL A 128 -13.40 -15.62 16.27
C VAL A 128 -11.95 -16.07 16.29
N CYS A 129 -11.06 -15.19 16.74
CA CYS A 129 -9.64 -15.51 16.85
C CYS A 129 -9.45 -16.68 17.81
N CYS A 130 -8.77 -17.74 17.36
CA CYS A 130 -8.50 -18.93 18.19
C CYS A 130 -7.61 -18.68 19.42
N VAL A 131 -7.04 -17.49 19.58
CA VAL A 131 -6.14 -17.13 20.68
C VAL A 131 -6.79 -16.14 21.65
N CYS A 132 -7.33 -15.02 21.16
CA CYS A 132 -7.91 -13.99 22.01
C CYS A 132 -9.45 -14.00 22.06
N TYR A 133 -10.10 -14.82 21.23
CA TYR A 133 -11.55 -14.92 21.11
C TYR A 133 -12.27 -13.62 20.68
N GLU A 134 -11.53 -12.60 20.22
CA GLU A 134 -12.11 -11.44 19.55
C GLU A 134 -12.63 -11.82 18.16
N ASN A 135 -13.73 -11.19 17.73
CA ASN A 135 -14.23 -11.29 16.37
C ASN A 135 -13.15 -10.90 15.36
N THR A 136 -13.01 -11.67 14.28
CA THR A 136 -12.03 -11.39 13.23
C THR A 136 -12.38 -12.03 11.89
N LEU A 137 -12.05 -11.35 10.79
CA LEU A 137 -12.04 -11.93 9.43
C LEU A 137 -10.67 -12.51 9.04
N ASP A 138 -9.64 -12.25 9.86
CA ASP A 138 -8.27 -12.67 9.56
C ASP A 138 -8.15 -14.18 9.70
N THR A 139 -7.73 -14.84 8.62
CA THR A 139 -7.59 -16.30 8.57
C THR A 139 -6.17 -16.68 8.26
N THR A 140 -5.76 -17.84 8.72
CA THR A 140 -4.52 -18.47 8.24
C THR A 140 -4.73 -19.06 6.84
N VAL A 141 -3.66 -19.46 6.17
CA VAL A 141 -3.76 -20.15 4.87
C VAL A 141 -4.40 -21.55 4.95
N CYS A 142 -4.61 -22.06 6.17
CA CYS A 142 -5.36 -23.29 6.44
C CYS A 142 -6.73 -23.00 7.08
N ASP A 143 -7.28 -21.80 6.82
CA ASP A 143 -8.64 -21.38 7.16
C ASP A 143 -9.01 -21.40 8.66
N HIS A 144 -8.02 -21.29 9.54
CA HIS A 144 -8.25 -21.03 10.95
C HIS A 144 -8.17 -19.53 11.26
N TYR A 145 -9.17 -18.99 11.97
CA TYR A 145 -9.24 -17.57 12.35
C TYR A 145 -8.17 -17.20 13.39
N LEU A 146 -7.34 -16.22 13.03
CA LEU A 146 -6.23 -15.76 13.85
C LEU A 146 -5.94 -14.29 13.51
N CYS A 147 -6.36 -13.39 14.42
CA CYS A 147 -6.22 -11.95 14.22
C CYS A 147 -4.75 -11.53 14.11
N LEU A 148 -4.51 -10.43 13.39
CA LEU A 148 -3.17 -9.90 13.14
C LEU A 148 -2.36 -9.66 14.43
N LYS A 149 -3.00 -9.15 15.49
CA LYS A 149 -2.38 -8.94 16.81
C LYS A 149 -1.86 -10.25 17.39
N CYS A 150 -2.65 -11.32 17.35
CA CYS A 150 -2.26 -12.62 17.89
C CYS A 150 -1.16 -13.28 17.05
N ARG A 151 -1.12 -13.05 15.73
CA ARG A 151 0.02 -13.49 14.90
C ARG A 151 1.33 -12.88 15.37
N GLU A 152 1.35 -11.56 15.59
CA GLU A 152 2.55 -10.89 16.08
C GLU A 152 2.99 -11.45 17.45
N VAL A 153 2.04 -11.72 18.35
CA VAL A 153 2.34 -12.34 19.65
C VAL A 153 2.94 -13.74 19.49
N CYS A 154 2.40 -14.56 18.59
CA CYS A 154 2.96 -15.89 18.28
C CYS A 154 4.40 -15.76 17.73
N LEU A 155 4.63 -14.87 16.77
CA LEU A 155 5.94 -14.67 16.14
C LEU A 155 6.99 -14.15 17.14
N LYS A 156 6.60 -13.23 18.05
CA LYS A 156 7.45 -12.77 19.16
C LYS A 156 7.88 -13.91 20.09
N LYS A 157 7.07 -14.96 20.22
CA LYS A 157 7.37 -16.18 20.99
C LYS A 157 8.03 -17.27 20.15
N CYS A 158 8.48 -16.97 18.94
CA CYS A 158 9.04 -17.92 17.98
C CYS A 158 8.08 -19.06 17.59
N ALA A 159 6.77 -18.91 17.80
CA ALA A 159 5.75 -19.87 17.36
C ALA A 159 5.31 -19.52 15.93
N LYS A 160 5.81 -20.30 14.96
CA LYS A 160 5.57 -20.05 13.52
C LYS A 160 4.42 -20.86 12.93
N ASP A 161 3.95 -21.85 13.67
CA ASP A 161 2.98 -22.85 13.18
C ASP A 161 1.56 -22.47 13.59
N CYS A 162 0.58 -22.97 12.85
CA CYS A 162 -0.84 -22.71 13.16
C CYS A 162 -1.17 -23.11 14.61
N PRO A 163 -1.75 -22.23 15.44
CA PRO A 163 -2.15 -22.58 16.81
C PRO A 163 -3.20 -23.70 16.88
N MET A 164 -3.99 -23.86 15.81
CA MET A 164 -5.09 -24.84 15.74
C MET A 164 -4.62 -26.19 15.19
N CYS A 165 -4.09 -26.22 13.96
CA CYS A 165 -3.74 -27.48 13.28
C CYS A 165 -2.23 -27.75 13.20
N ARG A 166 -1.39 -26.88 13.75
CA ARG A 166 0.09 -26.99 13.74
C ARG A 166 0.72 -27.07 12.34
N ASN A 167 0.01 -26.62 11.30
CA ASN A 167 0.59 -26.49 9.97
C ASN A 167 1.82 -25.55 10.03
N PRO A 168 3.01 -25.99 9.59
CA PRO A 168 4.25 -25.30 9.89
C PRO A 168 4.42 -23.97 9.13
N GLY A 169 4.99 -22.97 9.81
CA GLY A 169 5.46 -21.72 9.18
C GLY A 169 4.39 -20.74 8.69
N ILE A 170 3.11 -21.02 8.89
CA ILE A 170 2.00 -20.26 8.30
C ILE A 170 1.59 -19.00 9.07
N VAL A 171 1.97 -18.84 10.34
CA VAL A 171 1.57 -17.67 11.16
C VAL A 171 2.08 -16.36 10.56
N SER A 172 3.26 -16.42 9.94
CA SER A 172 3.90 -15.28 9.27
C SER A 172 3.23 -14.86 7.95
N ILE A 173 2.24 -15.61 7.47
CA ILE A 173 1.51 -15.32 6.24
C ILE A 173 0.10 -14.85 6.59
N TYR A 174 -0.15 -13.57 6.35
CA TYR A 174 -1.47 -12.95 6.44
C TYR A 174 -2.38 -13.49 5.33
N ASN A 175 -3.62 -13.77 5.72
CA ASN A 175 -4.72 -14.11 4.84
C ASN A 175 -6.02 -13.60 5.49
N ILE A 176 -7.06 -13.41 4.68
CA ILE A 176 -8.38 -12.92 5.11
C ILE A 176 -9.44 -13.75 4.40
N ASP A 177 -10.58 -13.97 5.05
CA ASP A 177 -11.64 -14.88 4.58
C ASP A 177 -12.19 -14.53 3.18
N ASN A 178 -12.31 -13.25 2.86
CA ASN A 178 -12.78 -12.75 1.57
C ASN A 178 -11.69 -12.74 0.48
N GLY A 179 -10.45 -13.09 0.82
CA GLY A 179 -9.29 -13.07 -0.09
C GLY A 179 -8.84 -11.67 -0.55
N LEU A 180 -9.47 -10.60 -0.05
CA LEU A 180 -9.16 -9.21 -0.39
C LEU A 180 -8.00 -8.71 0.48
N ILE A 181 -6.79 -9.10 0.09
CA ILE A 181 -5.57 -8.59 0.71
C ILE A 181 -5.24 -7.22 0.12
N ASN A 182 -5.08 -6.20 0.97
CA ASN A 182 -4.77 -4.82 0.60
C ASN A 182 -3.73 -4.64 -0.52
N ASN A 183 -2.59 -5.34 -0.45
CA ASN A 183 -1.56 -5.22 -1.48
C ASN A 183 -2.04 -5.70 -2.88
N ASN A 184 -3.07 -6.56 -2.96
CA ASN A 184 -3.72 -6.94 -4.22
C ASN A 184 -4.74 -5.90 -4.70
N VAL A 185 -5.40 -5.21 -3.76
CA VAL A 185 -6.53 -4.32 -4.03
C VAL A 185 -6.05 -2.91 -4.43
N TYR A 186 -4.99 -2.41 -3.79
CA TYR A 186 -4.54 -1.04 -3.97
C TYR A 186 -3.56 -0.90 -5.14
N THR A 187 -4.09 -0.62 -6.34
CA THR A 187 -3.30 -0.40 -7.56
C THR A 187 -2.18 0.61 -7.39
N ILE A 188 -2.45 1.72 -6.71
CA ILE A 188 -1.48 2.80 -6.47
C ILE A 188 -0.32 2.35 -5.57
N LEU A 189 -0.61 1.59 -4.52
CA LEU A 189 0.40 1.03 -3.63
C LEU A 189 1.25 -0.01 -4.36
N ARG A 190 0.60 -0.92 -5.10
CA ARG A 190 1.28 -1.93 -5.92
C ARG A 190 2.25 -1.30 -6.91
N GLU A 191 1.82 -0.24 -7.62
CA GLU A 191 2.68 0.48 -8.55
C GLU A 191 3.87 1.15 -7.88
N ALA A 192 3.71 1.70 -6.67
CA ALA A 192 4.81 2.27 -5.90
C ALA A 192 5.85 1.20 -5.53
N LEU A 193 5.41 0.05 -5.03
CA LEU A 193 6.30 -1.07 -4.69
C LEU A 193 7.01 -1.66 -5.91
N GLU A 194 6.30 -1.83 -7.03
CA GLU A 194 6.89 -2.31 -8.28
C GLU A 194 7.94 -1.35 -8.87
N PHE A 195 7.75 -0.04 -8.70
CA PHE A 195 8.72 0.96 -9.15
C PHE A 195 10.06 0.81 -8.42
N GLU A 196 10.00 0.60 -7.11
CA GLU A 196 11.18 0.44 -6.26
C GLU A 196 11.98 -0.81 -6.63
N GLN A 197 11.30 -1.94 -6.78
CA GLN A 197 11.93 -3.21 -7.21
C GLN A 197 12.65 -3.07 -8.56
N LYS A 198 12.13 -2.24 -9.48
CA LYS A 198 12.76 -1.99 -10.79
C LYS A 198 13.98 -1.08 -10.69
N GLN A 199 14.03 -0.13 -9.75
CA GLN A 199 15.20 0.73 -9.56
C GLN A 199 16.38 -0.01 -8.95
N ASP A 200 16.12 -0.99 -8.07
CA ASP A 200 17.15 -1.82 -7.47
C ASP A 200 17.74 -2.87 -8.44
N ALA A 201 17.16 -3.03 -9.63
CA ALA A 201 17.69 -3.93 -10.65
C ALA A 201 18.96 -3.33 -11.29
N PRO A 202 20.08 -4.08 -11.39
CA PRO A 202 21.40 -3.55 -11.75
C PRO A 202 21.57 -2.97 -13.15
N ASN A 203 20.50 -2.90 -13.98
CA ASN A 203 20.55 -2.47 -15.38
C ASN A 203 19.59 -1.33 -15.75
N ASN A 204 18.99 -0.63 -14.79
CA ASN A 204 17.92 0.34 -15.08
C ASN A 204 18.35 1.82 -14.85
N ASP A 205 19.08 2.39 -15.81
CA ASP A 205 19.23 3.85 -15.95
C ASP A 205 17.98 4.43 -16.62
N PHE A 206 16.95 4.78 -15.85
CA PHE A 206 15.77 5.49 -16.39
C PHE A 206 15.93 7.01 -16.23
N ILE A 207 15.99 7.73 -17.36
CA ILE A 207 15.79 9.19 -17.42
C ILE A 207 14.31 9.45 -17.70
N TYR A 208 13.60 10.08 -16.76
CA TYR A 208 12.26 10.62 -16.99
C TYR A 208 12.37 11.94 -17.74
N LEU A 209 11.97 11.95 -19.01
CA LEU A 209 11.70 13.19 -19.75
C LEU A 209 10.21 13.51 -19.58
N SER A 210 9.90 14.64 -18.95
CA SER A 210 8.53 15.17 -18.87
C SER A 210 7.94 15.34 -20.28
N PRO A 211 6.63 15.13 -20.47
CA PRO A 211 6.05 15.07 -21.81
C PRO A 211 5.99 16.47 -22.45
N PRO A 212 6.44 16.65 -23.72
CA PRO A 212 5.82 17.63 -24.58
C PRO A 212 4.47 17.09 -25.05
N ARG A 213 3.51 17.99 -25.26
CA ARG A 213 2.07 17.76 -25.47
C ARG A 213 1.63 16.78 -26.57
N ASN A 214 2.52 16.11 -27.30
CA ASN A 214 2.15 15.16 -28.34
C ASN A 214 2.98 13.88 -28.18
N GLY A 215 2.28 12.78 -27.87
CA GLY A 215 2.87 11.50 -27.54
C GLY A 215 3.75 10.92 -28.65
N VAL A 216 5.06 10.86 -28.37
CA VAL A 216 6.02 9.96 -29.01
C VAL A 216 6.96 9.49 -27.90
N TYR A 217 7.02 8.19 -27.64
CA TYR A 217 8.02 7.60 -26.76
C TYR A 217 9.29 7.29 -27.57
N ALA A 218 10.45 7.70 -27.08
CA ALA A 218 11.73 7.29 -27.66
C ALA A 218 12.49 6.43 -26.65
N PHE A 219 12.85 5.22 -27.06
CA PHE A 219 13.78 4.35 -26.34
C PHE A 219 15.19 4.70 -26.79
N ILE A 220 16.06 5.08 -25.84
CA ILE A 220 17.49 5.24 -26.12
C ILE A 220 18.23 4.20 -25.29
N ASP A 221 18.71 3.16 -25.95
CA ASP A 221 19.70 2.25 -25.38
C ASP A 221 21.07 2.94 -25.36
N ARG A 222 21.91 2.62 -24.38
CA ARG A 222 23.21 3.26 -24.12
C ARG A 222 24.30 2.90 -25.14
N ILE A 223 23.95 2.17 -26.19
CA ILE A 223 24.80 1.99 -27.37
C ILE A 223 24.12 2.76 -28.49
N GLY A 224 24.69 3.91 -28.86
CA GLY A 224 24.15 4.88 -29.81
C GLY A 224 23.95 4.38 -31.24
N ASN A 225 23.10 3.37 -31.44
CA ASN A 225 22.64 2.90 -32.73
C ASN A 225 21.19 3.31 -32.91
N ARG A 226 21.01 4.47 -33.54
CA ARG A 226 19.74 4.97 -34.02
C ARG A 226 19.28 4.08 -35.19
N MET A 227 18.60 2.97 -34.92
CA MET A 227 17.92 2.22 -35.99
C MET A 227 16.64 2.98 -36.38
N VAL A 228 16.76 3.87 -37.35
CA VAL A 228 15.63 4.34 -38.16
C VAL A 228 15.34 3.23 -39.17
N ARG A 229 14.21 2.54 -39.03
CA ARG A 229 13.69 1.69 -40.12
C ARG A 229 12.63 2.48 -40.87
N THR A 230 12.99 2.96 -42.05
CA THR A 230 12.04 3.32 -43.11
C THR A 230 11.57 2.05 -43.82
N PRO A 231 10.34 2.02 -44.36
CA PRO A 231 9.83 0.86 -45.08
C PRO A 231 10.46 0.84 -46.49
N SER A 232 11.09 -0.27 -46.87
CA SER A 232 11.46 -0.53 -48.27
C SER A 232 10.82 -1.82 -48.76
N SER A 233 10.36 -1.72 -50.00
CA SER A 233 9.58 -2.66 -50.79
C SER A 233 10.36 -3.87 -51.31
N ASP A 234 9.57 -4.83 -51.77
CA ASP A 234 9.80 -5.81 -52.85
C ASP A 234 10.42 -7.18 -52.58
N SER A 235 9.58 -8.18 -52.89
CA SER A 235 9.84 -9.48 -53.56
C SER A 235 10.69 -10.52 -52.81
N THR A 236 10.30 -11.78 -52.64
CA THR A 236 9.63 -12.71 -53.57
C THR A 236 9.13 -13.93 -52.77
N GLU A 237 7.94 -14.46 -53.11
CA GLU A 237 7.41 -15.79 -52.74
C GLU A 237 8.13 -16.94 -53.52
N PRO A 238 7.81 -18.27 -53.42
CA PRO A 238 6.69 -19.01 -52.76
C PRO A 238 7.19 -20.25 -51.94
N GLU A 239 6.44 -21.15 -51.27
CA GLU A 239 5.25 -21.95 -51.62
C GLU A 239 4.62 -22.64 -50.38
N GLN A 240 3.27 -22.66 -50.38
CA GLN A 240 2.35 -23.79 -50.09
C GLN A 240 2.26 -24.45 -48.69
N ARG A 241 1.14 -24.20 -47.98
CA ARG A 241 -0.04 -25.11 -47.93
C ARG A 241 -1.17 -24.54 -47.03
N GLU A 242 -2.34 -24.41 -47.63
CA GLU A 242 -3.68 -24.07 -47.10
C GLU A 242 -4.49 -25.35 -46.73
N PRO A 243 -5.77 -25.30 -46.31
CA PRO A 243 -6.52 -24.28 -45.53
C PRO A 243 -7.45 -24.89 -44.45
N SER A 244 -8.06 -24.05 -43.60
CA SER A 244 -9.41 -24.32 -43.07
C SER A 244 -10.11 -23.03 -42.62
N TYR A 245 -11.32 -22.85 -43.13
CA TYR A 245 -12.19 -21.68 -43.10
C TYR A 245 -12.88 -21.45 -41.74
N GLY A 246 -13.22 -20.19 -41.45
CA GLY A 246 -14.13 -19.77 -40.37
C GLY A 246 -14.37 -18.25 -40.42
N GLU A 247 -15.63 -17.88 -40.59
CA GLU A 247 -16.19 -16.60 -41.09
C GLU A 247 -16.08 -15.35 -40.19
N LEU A 248 -16.33 -14.24 -40.89
CA LEU A 248 -16.42 -12.81 -40.56
C LEU A 248 -17.50 -12.42 -39.51
N SER A 249 -17.28 -11.27 -38.85
CA SER A 249 -18.30 -10.22 -38.57
C SER A 249 -17.64 -9.11 -37.72
N GLU A 250 -17.26 -7.98 -38.29
CA GLU A 250 -17.98 -6.68 -38.29
C GLU A 250 -18.04 -5.89 -36.96
N VAL A 251 -17.32 -4.75 -36.97
CA VAL A 251 -17.73 -3.38 -36.59
C VAL A 251 -18.31 -3.10 -35.19
N SER A 252 -17.60 -2.28 -34.40
CA SER A 252 -18.08 -0.92 -34.07
C SER A 252 -17.04 -0.10 -33.28
N THR A 253 -16.77 1.07 -33.83
CA THR A 253 -16.11 2.22 -33.21
C THR A 253 -17.10 2.95 -32.30
N ILE A 254 -16.67 3.34 -31.11
CA ILE A 254 -17.32 4.40 -30.32
C ILE A 254 -16.23 5.40 -29.91
N ASP A 255 -16.28 6.55 -30.59
CA ASP A 255 -15.80 7.84 -30.10
C ASP A 255 -16.74 8.32 -29.00
N GLU A 256 -16.23 8.73 -27.85
CA GLU A 256 -16.82 9.83 -27.07
C GLU A 256 -15.70 10.62 -26.36
N ASN A 257 -15.35 11.76 -26.96
CA ASN A 257 -14.84 12.92 -26.25
C ASN A 257 -15.97 13.50 -25.40
N ASN A 258 -15.68 13.85 -24.14
CA ASN A 258 -16.13 15.04 -23.40
C ASN A 258 -16.13 14.74 -21.89
N LEU A 259 -15.30 15.44 -21.12
CA LEU A 259 -15.77 16.29 -20.03
C LEU A 259 -14.59 17.09 -19.45
N GLU A 260 -14.66 18.38 -19.74
CA GLU A 260 -13.91 19.47 -19.15
C GLU A 260 -14.29 19.68 -17.68
N GLU A 261 -13.34 20.31 -16.96
CA GLU A 261 -13.53 21.27 -15.86
C GLU A 261 -14.36 20.86 -14.63
N ASP A 262 -13.67 20.77 -13.48
CA ASP A 262 -14.07 21.55 -12.30
C ASP A 262 -12.87 21.67 -11.33
N LEU A 263 -12.36 22.90 -11.26
CA LEU A 263 -11.49 23.44 -10.21
C LEU A 263 -12.38 24.18 -9.21
N ASP A 264 -11.91 24.21 -7.96
CA ASP A 264 -12.38 25.01 -6.82
C ASP A 264 -13.52 24.44 -5.98
N ASP A 265 -13.13 23.77 -4.89
CA ASP A 265 -13.74 24.01 -3.58
C ASP A 265 -12.69 23.85 -2.47
N PHE A 266 -12.16 24.99 -2.03
CA PHE A 266 -11.30 25.13 -0.86
C PHE A 266 -12.16 25.03 0.40
N ILE A 267 -12.21 23.85 1.01
CA ILE A 267 -12.72 23.71 2.38
C ILE A 267 -11.58 24.04 3.35
N SER A 268 -11.68 25.21 3.98
CA SER A 268 -10.91 25.61 5.17
C SER A 268 -11.14 24.57 6.28
N PHE A 269 -10.10 23.82 6.62
CA PHE A 269 -10.14 22.84 7.71
C PHE A 269 -9.73 23.54 9.01
N ASP A 270 -10.70 23.76 9.91
CA ASP A 270 -10.46 24.32 11.23
C ASP A 270 -9.87 23.25 12.17
N LEU A 271 -8.63 23.49 12.62
CA LEU A 271 -7.89 22.60 13.52
C LEU A 271 -8.24 22.82 15.01
N SER A 272 -9.15 23.75 15.33
CA SER A 272 -9.56 24.05 16.71
C SER A 272 -10.23 22.87 17.43
N VAL A 273 -10.86 21.96 16.69
CA VAL A 273 -11.58 20.79 17.24
C VAL A 273 -10.62 19.68 17.74
N LEU A 274 -9.34 19.69 17.32
CA LEU A 274 -8.37 18.66 17.73
C LEU A 274 -7.86 18.82 19.17
N PHE A 275 -8.12 19.94 19.84
CA PHE A 275 -7.58 20.23 21.18
C PHE A 275 -8.55 20.04 22.35
N GLU A 276 -9.84 19.80 22.11
CA GLU A 276 -10.81 19.68 23.22
C GLU A 276 -10.86 18.29 23.88
N VAL A 277 -10.32 17.24 23.26
CA VAL A 277 -10.45 15.86 23.78
C VAL A 277 -9.38 15.48 24.81
N ALA A 278 -8.47 16.39 25.16
CA ALA A 278 -7.36 16.10 26.08
C ALA A 278 -7.66 16.39 27.57
N SER A 279 -8.88 16.76 27.95
CA SER A 279 -9.19 17.25 29.31
C SER A 279 -10.35 16.56 30.00
N GLN A 280 -10.41 15.23 29.95
CA GLN A 280 -11.24 14.44 30.89
C GLN A 280 -10.49 13.19 31.34
N THR A 281 -9.58 13.38 32.30
CA THR A 281 -9.13 12.30 33.19
C THR A 281 -9.96 12.37 34.46
N ASP A 282 -10.96 11.50 34.57
CA ASP A 282 -11.67 11.29 35.83
C ASP A 282 -10.71 10.67 36.85
N THR A 283 -10.69 11.31 38.02
CA THR A 283 -10.04 10.86 39.23
C THR A 283 -10.89 9.75 39.84
N LEU A 284 -10.39 8.52 39.81
CA LEU A 284 -10.94 7.43 40.62
C LEU A 284 -10.42 7.56 42.04
N THR A 285 -11.28 8.02 42.94
CA THR A 285 -11.12 7.89 44.40
C THR A 285 -11.92 6.70 44.92
N ILE A 286 -11.23 5.95 45.77
CA ILE A 286 -11.60 4.81 46.65
C ILE A 286 -11.65 3.44 45.96
#